data_AF-A0A8S2LR01-F1
#
_entry.id   AF-A0A8S2LR01-F1
#
_cell.length_a   1.000
_cell.length_b   1.000
_cell.length_c   1.000
_cell.angle_alpha   90.00
_cell.angle_beta   90.00
_cell.angle_gamma   90.00
#
_symmetry.space_group_name_H-M   'P 1'
#
loop_
_entity.id
_entity.type
_entity.pdbx_description
1 polymer ?
#
loop_
_entity_poly.entity_id
_entity_poly.type
_entity_poly.pdbx_seq_one_letter_code
_entity_poly.pdbx_strand_id
1 'polypeptide(L)' 'MGIFCKIGPLTCFISRHSIPRDMEYDQSANPPCYKKKEDDLMIQPEDSIRVKIAGLQVDAKEFFAVGTLMDDYLVS' A
#
# COMPACT_ATOMS: atom_id res chain seq x y z
N MET A 1 4.52 -10.59 -0.43
CA MET A 1 5.14 -9.27 -0.64
C MET A 1 4.00 -8.25 -0.71
N GLY A 2 4.16 -7.05 -0.14
CA GLY A 2 3.09 -6.06 -0.02
C GLY A 2 3.62 -4.73 0.52
N ILE A 3 2.72 -3.83 0.89
CA ILE A 3 3.06 -2.50 1.43
C ILE A 3 2.57 -2.44 2.89
N PHE A 4 3.42 -1.93 3.78
CA PHE A 4 3.02 -1.51 5.12
C PHE A 4 2.85 0.00 5.14
N CYS A 5 1.72 0.48 5.65
CA CYS A 5 1.47 1.90 5.87
C CYS A 5 0.94 2.16 7.29
N LYS A 6 1.15 3.39 7.77
CA LYS A 6 0.63 3.85 9.06
C LYS A 6 -0.51 4.83 8.86
N ILE A 7 -1.59 4.65 9.63
CA ILE A 7 -2.74 5.55 9.67
C ILE A 7 -2.90 6.00 11.13
N GLY A 8 -2.14 7.02 11.53
CA GLY A 8 -2.00 7.39 12.94
C GLY A 8 -1.47 6.19 13.76
N PRO A 9 -2.19 5.71 14.79
CA PRO A 9 -1.78 4.56 15.59
C PRO A 9 -2.07 3.19 14.93
N LEU A 10 -2.78 3.16 13.80
CA LEU A 10 -3.17 1.94 13.10
C LEU A 10 -2.08 1.50 12.11
N THR A 11 -1.68 0.23 12.18
CA THR A 11 -0.83 -0.38 11.16
C THR A 11 -1.70 -1.04 10.10
N CYS A 12 -1.50 -0.70 8.83
CA CYS A 12 -2.25 -1.26 7.71
C CYS A 12 -1.31 -2.02 6.75
N PHE A 13 -1.71 -3.23 6.38
CA PHE A 13 -1.00 -4.04 5.39
C PHE A 13 -1.81 -4.16 4.10
N ILE A 14 -1.16 -3.93 2.97
CA ILE A 14 -1.74 -4.05 1.62
C ILE A 14 -1.03 -5.21 0.94
N SER A 15 -1.76 -6.30 0.70
CA SER A 15 -1.23 -7.46 -0.02
C SER A 15 -0.94 -7.11 -1.48
N ARG A 16 0.07 -7.72 -2.11
CA ARG A 16 0.31 -7.63 -3.56
C ARG A 16 -0.93 -7.97 -4.41
N HIS A 17 -1.78 -8.86 -3.91
CA HIS A 17 -3.05 -9.22 -4.59
C HIS A 17 -4.11 -8.10 -4.52
N SER A 18 -3.93 -7.14 -3.62
CA SER A 18 -4.76 -5.95 -3.43
C SER A 18 -4.09 -4.67 -3.99
N ILE A 19 -3.04 -4.84 -4.80
CA ILE A 19 -2.36 -3.75 -5.53
C ILE A 19 -2.66 -3.95 -7.03
N PRO A 20 -2.99 -2.86 -7.77
CA PRO A 20 -3.22 -2.91 -9.20
C PRO A 20 -2.15 -3.69 -9.97
N ARG A 21 -2.54 -4.41 -11.01
CA ARG A 21 -1.63 -5.32 -11.74
C ARG A 21 -0.58 -4.57 -12.57
N ASP A 22 -0.90 -3.36 -12.99
CA ASP A 22 -0.06 -2.42 -13.72
C ASP A 22 1.04 -1.78 -12.86
N MET A 23 0.97 -1.92 -11.53
CA MET A 23 2.06 -1.57 -10.62
C MET A 23 2.96 -2.77 -10.34
N GLU A 24 4.25 -2.61 -10.62
CA GLU A 24 5.27 -3.63 -10.43
C GLU A 24 6.25 -3.22 -9.32
N TYR A 25 6.69 -4.20 -8.54
CA TYR A 25 7.68 -3.97 -7.49
C TYR A 25 9.08 -3.94 -8.11
N ASP A 26 9.78 -2.83 -7.95
CA ASP A 26 11.15 -2.64 -8.37
C ASP A 26 12.09 -2.76 -7.17
N GLN A 27 12.71 -3.93 -7.02
CA GLN A 27 13.72 -4.18 -5.98
C GLN A 27 15.07 -3.52 -6.30
N SER A 28 15.34 -3.17 -7.56
CA SER A 28 16.60 -2.55 -7.96
C SER A 28 16.63 -1.05 -7.70
N ALA A 29 15.46 -0.43 -7.52
CA ALA A 29 15.32 0.97 -7.11
C ALA A 29 15.90 1.20 -5.70
N ASN A 30 16.39 2.42 -5.46
CA ASN A 30 16.92 2.85 -4.17
C ASN A 30 16.26 4.18 -3.75
N PRO A 31 15.20 4.16 -2.93
CA PRO A 31 14.64 2.99 -2.21
C PRO A 31 13.79 2.06 -3.09
N PRO A 32 13.60 0.77 -2.71
CA PRO A 32 12.69 -0.13 -3.41
C PRO A 32 11.25 0.40 -3.41
N CYS A 33 10.55 0.28 -4.54
CA CYS A 33 9.25 0.93 -4.73
C CYS A 33 8.29 0.08 -5.57
N TYR A 34 7.00 0.42 -5.53
CA TYR A 34 6.04 0.01 -6.56
C TYR A 34 5.93 1.10 -7.60
N LYS A 35 6.08 0.77 -8.88
CA LYS A 35 5.99 1.73 -9.98
C LYS A 35 5.03 1.26 -11.05
N LYS A 36 4.28 2.19 -11.63
CA LYS A 36 3.49 1.95 -12.83
C LYS A 36 4.40 2.07 -14.06
N LYS A 37 4.19 1.23 -15.08
CA LYS A 37 5.04 1.23 -16.29
C LYS A 37 4.79 2.42 -17.23
N GLU A 38 3.55 2.88 -17.29
CA GLU A 38 3.08 3.84 -18.30
C GLU A 38 2.94 5.26 -17.76
N ASP A 39 3.02 5.43 -16.45
CA ASP A 39 2.76 6.67 -15.73
C ASP A 39 3.92 6.92 -14.75
N ASP A 40 4.22 8.18 -14.43
CA ASP A 40 5.24 8.55 -13.42
C ASP A 40 4.77 8.28 -11.97
N LEU A 41 3.76 7.43 -11.81
CA LEU A 41 3.14 7.10 -10.53
C LEU A 41 3.93 5.98 -9.86
N MET A 42 4.50 6.31 -8.70
CA MET A 42 5.30 5.42 -7.86
C MET A 42 4.88 5.50 -6.40
N ILE A 43 5.12 4.44 -5.63
CA ILE A 43 4.93 4.36 -4.19
C ILE A 43 6.23 3.86 -3.57
N GLN A 44 6.89 4.71 -2.81
CA GLN A 44 8.14 4.44 -2.08
C GLN A 44 7.96 4.74 -0.58
N PRO A 45 8.92 4.35 0.28
CA PRO A 45 8.89 4.71 1.70
C PRO A 45 8.72 6.23 1.90
N GLU A 46 7.99 6.62 2.94
CA GLU A 46 7.60 8.00 3.28
C GLU A 46 6.55 8.67 2.37
N ASP A 47 6.11 8.03 1.29
CA ASP A 47 5.01 8.56 0.48
C ASP A 47 3.67 8.48 1.20
N SER A 48 2.81 9.47 0.92
CA SER A 48 1.42 9.49 1.38
C SER A 48 0.49 8.91 0.32
N ILE A 49 -0.15 7.79 0.64
CA ILE A 49 -1.11 7.11 -0.24
C ILE A 49 -2.52 7.14 0.35
N ARG A 50 -3.55 7.06 -0.50
CA ARG A 50 -4.92 6.80 -0.05
C ARG A 50 -5.17 5.30 -0.10
N VAL A 51 -5.82 4.75 0.92
CA VAL A 51 -6.04 3.31 1.02
C VAL A 51 -7.48 3.08 1.42
N LYS A 52 -8.11 2.09 0.79
CA LYS A 52 -9.42 1.62 1.24
C LYS A 52 -9.26 0.53 2.30
N ILE A 53 -9.79 0.85 3.47
CA ILE A 53 -10.39 -0.03 4.50
C ILE A 53 -10.96 -1.37 4.03
N ALA A 54 -10.22 -2.47 3.85
CA ALA A 54 -10.83 -3.76 3.44
C ALA A 54 -11.26 -4.62 4.64
N GLY A 55 -10.50 -4.55 5.74
CA GLY A 55 -10.84 -5.24 6.99
C GLY A 55 -10.04 -4.72 8.17
N LEU A 56 -10.55 -4.97 9.37
CA LEU A 56 -9.89 -4.65 10.63
C LEU A 56 -9.77 -5.94 11.45
N GLN A 57 -8.57 -6.22 11.94
CA GLN A 57 -8.29 -7.22 12.94
C GLN A 57 -7.91 -6.51 14.24
N VAL A 58 -8.69 -6.75 15.28
CA VAL A 58 -8.47 -6.16 16.60
C VAL A 58 -7.84 -7.22 17.49
N ASP A 59 -6.62 -6.97 17.98
CA ASP A 59 -6.03 -7.72 19.07
C ASP A 59 -6.08 -6.87 20.36
N ALA A 60 -5.93 -7.49 21.52
CA ALA A 60 -6.13 -6.87 22.85
C ALA A 60 -5.23 -5.65 23.13
N LYS A 61 -4.18 -5.43 22.32
CA LYS A 61 -3.24 -4.31 22.48
C LYS A 61 -3.02 -3.47 21.22
N GLU A 62 -3.32 -4.01 20.04
CA GLU A 62 -2.99 -3.36 18.77
C GLU A 62 -4.10 -3.58 17.74
N PHE A 63 -4.35 -2.54 16.94
CA PHE A 63 -5.26 -2.60 15.81
C PHE A 63 -4.44 -2.83 14.53
N PHE A 64 -4.85 -3.81 13.75
CA PHE A 64 -4.28 -4.08 12.42
C PHE A 64 -5.37 -3.93 11.38
N ALA A 65 -5.06 -3.22 10.30
CA ALA A 65 -5.94 -3.12 9.15
C ALA A 65 -5.36 -3.86 7.95
N VAL A 66 -6.24 -4.36 7.10
CA VAL A 66 -5.90 -4.83 5.76
C VAL A 66 -6.51 -3.85 4.76
N GLY A 67 -5.69 -3.36 3.83
CA GLY A 67 -6.06 -2.36 2.85
C GLY A 67 -6.05 -2.89 1.41
N THR A 68 -6.65 -2.11 0.52
CA THR A 68 -6.60 -2.30 -0.94
C THR A 68 -6.34 -0.99 -1.67
N LEU A 69 -5.70 -1.08 -2.84
CA LEU A 69 -5.46 -0.02 -3.82
C LEU A 69 -6.18 -0.28 -5.16
N MET A 70 -7.08 -1.28 -5.20
CA MET A 70 -7.72 -1.74 -6.44
C MET A 70 -8.88 -0.86 -6.94
N ASP A 71 -9.34 0.09 -6.14
CA ASP A 71 -10.40 1.03 -6.54
C ASP A 71 -9.79 2.32 -7.11
N ASP A 72 -10.61 3.08 -7.82
CA ASP A 72 -10.20 4.34 -8.45
C ASP A 72 -9.76 5.40 -7.41
N TYR A 73 -8.80 6.25 -7.80
CA TYR A 73 -8.31 7.41 -7.03
C TYR A 73 -7.60 7.09 -5.71
N LEU A 74 -7.14 5.85 -5.52
CA LEU A 74 -6.42 5.45 -4.30
C LEU A 74 -4.93 5.79 -4.33
N VAL A 75 -4.31 5.97 -5.50
CA VAL A 75 -2.93 6.45 -5.60
C VAL A 75 -2.95 7.86 -6.20
N SER A 76 -2.24 8.80 -5.56
CA SER A 76 -2.22 10.23 -5.87
C SER A 76 -0.81 10.77 -5.95
#